data_AF-A0A1A8HLZ6-F1
#
_entry.id   AF-A0A1A8HLZ6-F1
#
_cell.length_a   1.000
_cell.length_b   1.000
_cell.length_c   1.000
_cell.angle_alpha   90.00
_cell.angle_beta   90.00
_cell.angle_gamma   90.00
#
_symmetry.space_group_name_H-M   'P 1'
#
loop_
_entity.id
_entity.type
_entity.pdbx_description
1 polymer ?
#
loop_
_entity_poly.entity_id
_entity_poly.type
_entity_poly.pdbx_seq_one_letter_code
_entity_poly.pdbx_strand_id
1 'polypeptide(L)'
;LPPIIPQDCHSATPTHNYNKLLLMEEGQGAEPGSLIVCGSLFQGICDKRSLSNISQILYRTSNPVDTQYVAANDPRVSTVGVVITTKGKPVAGGAD
;
A
#
# COMPACT_ATOMS: atom_id res chain seq x y z
N LEU A 1 10.04 -2.51 -13.59
CA LEU A 1 9.10 -2.45 -12.43
C LEU A 1 9.87 -1.83 -11.27
N PRO A 2 9.25 -1.12 -10.31
CA PRO A 2 9.97 -0.57 -9.16
C PRO A 2 10.79 -1.65 -8.43
N PRO A 3 11.97 -1.33 -7.89
CA PRO A 3 12.56 0.00 -7.80
C PRO A 3 13.05 0.55 -9.14
N ILE A 4 12.84 1.85 -9.38
CA ILE A 4 13.36 2.51 -10.58
C ILE A 4 14.86 2.72 -10.37
N ILE A 5 15.68 1.89 -11.01
CA ILE A 5 17.13 2.10 -11.08
C ILE A 5 17.37 3.12 -12.21
N PRO A 6 18.18 4.18 -12.00
CA PRO A 6 18.43 5.20 -13.04
C PRO A 6 18.99 4.61 -14.35
N GLN A 7 19.64 3.45 -14.27
CA GLN A 7 20.15 2.70 -15.41
C GLN A 7 19.04 2.07 -16.25
N ASP A 8 17.93 1.68 -15.61
CA ASP A 8 16.79 1.02 -16.27
C ASP A 8 15.71 2.02 -16.73
N CYS A 9 15.80 3.29 -16.28
CA CYS A 9 14.88 4.36 -16.63
C CYS A 9 15.63 5.69 -16.77
N HIS A 10 16.26 5.91 -17.93
CA HIS A 10 17.04 7.11 -18.20
C HIS A 10 16.20 8.40 -18.21
N SER A 11 14.87 8.31 -18.39
CA SER A 11 13.95 9.44 -18.33
C SER A 11 13.45 9.74 -16.91
N ALA A 12 13.93 9.03 -15.89
CA ALA A 12 13.52 9.28 -14.51
C ALA A 12 13.96 10.67 -14.06
N THR A 13 13.05 11.39 -13.43
CA THR A 13 13.31 12.73 -12.88
C THR A 13 12.82 12.82 -11.44
N PRO A 14 13.39 13.71 -10.60
CA PRO A 14 12.84 13.99 -9.28
C PRO A 14 11.36 14.35 -9.40
N THR A 15 10.51 13.56 -8.73
CA THR A 15 9.06 13.68 -8.83
C THR A 15 8.46 13.72 -7.42
N HIS A 16 7.57 14.66 -7.16
CA HIS A 16 6.88 14.76 -5.88
C HIS A 16 5.93 13.56 -5.67
N ASN A 17 5.88 13.06 -4.43
CA ASN A 17 4.98 11.98 -4.05
C ASN A 17 3.72 12.55 -3.39
N TYR A 18 2.59 12.50 -4.10
CA TYR A 18 1.32 12.95 -3.58
C TYR A 18 0.62 11.80 -2.88
N ASN A 19 0.06 12.04 -1.69
CA ASN A 19 -0.79 11.05 -1.03
C ASN A 19 -2.05 10.82 -1.88
N LYS A 20 -2.33 9.56 -2.20
CA LYS A 20 -3.48 9.13 -3.02
C LYS A 20 -4.54 8.41 -2.20
N LEU A 21 -4.11 7.67 -1.18
CA LEU A 21 -4.99 7.05 -0.20
C LEU A 21 -4.36 7.17 1.19
N LEU A 22 -5.22 7.44 2.18
CA LEU A 22 -4.89 7.47 3.59
C LEU A 22 -6.07 6.87 4.36
N LEU A 23 -6.02 5.56 4.58
CA LEU A 23 -7.13 4.80 5.14
C LEU A 23 -6.71 4.11 6.43
N MET A 24 -7.56 4.16 7.44
CA MET A 24 -7.37 3.43 8.69
C MET A 24 -7.91 2.02 8.55
N GLU A 25 -7.17 1.05 9.07
CA GLU A 25 -7.61 -0.33 9.23
C GLU A 25 -7.62 -0.64 10.74
N GLU A 26 -8.77 -1.08 11.23
CA GLU A 26 -8.95 -1.37 12.65
C GLU A 26 -8.07 -2.55 13.10
N GLY A 27 -7.54 -2.43 14.32
CA GLY A 27 -6.79 -3.51 14.96
C GLY A 27 -7.71 -4.65 15.39
N GLN A 28 -7.14 -5.84 15.55
CA GLN A 28 -7.88 -7.00 16.02
C GLN A 28 -7.67 -7.19 17.53
N GLY A 29 -8.76 -7.20 18.30
CA GLY A 29 -8.69 -7.39 19.75
C GLY A 29 -7.97 -6.23 20.46
N ALA A 30 -6.83 -6.53 21.09
CA ALA A 30 -6.01 -5.56 21.81
C ALA A 30 -4.91 -4.93 20.94
N GLU A 31 -4.72 -5.39 19.70
CA GLU A 31 -3.68 -4.87 18.82
C GLU A 31 -4.04 -3.47 18.30
N PRO A 32 -3.06 -2.54 18.21
CA PRO A 32 -3.26 -1.27 17.54
C PRO A 32 -3.62 -1.48 16.06
N GLY A 33 -4.50 -0.63 15.54
CA GLY A 33 -4.80 -0.61 14.11
C GLY A 33 -3.61 -0.16 13.26
N SER A 34 -3.83 -0.14 11.95
CA SER A 34 -2.82 0.27 10.98
C SER A 34 -3.34 1.35 10.04
N LEU A 35 -2.40 1.95 9.30
CA LEU A 35 -2.68 2.93 8.27
C LEU A 35 -2.23 2.40 6.92
N ILE A 36 -3.14 2.35 5.96
CA ILE A 36 -2.86 2.09 4.55
C ILE A 36 -2.53 3.44 3.90
N VAL A 37 -1.32 3.57 3.36
CA VAL A 37 -0.79 4.80 2.78
C VAL A 37 -0.35 4.53 1.35
N CYS A 38 -1.00 5.14 0.37
CA CYS A 38 -0.62 5.03 -1.05
C CYS A 38 -0.14 6.38 -1.60
N GLY A 39 0.93 6.35 -2.39
CA GLY A 39 1.50 7.53 -3.05
C GLY A 39 1.20 7.56 -4.54
N SER A 40 1.55 8.66 -5.22
CA SER A 40 1.50 8.76 -6.69
C SER A 40 2.76 8.17 -7.36
N LEU A 41 3.85 8.04 -6.62
CA LEU A 41 5.10 7.48 -7.16
C LEU A 41 5.01 5.97 -7.40
N PHE A 42 5.93 5.48 -8.23
CA PHE A 42 6.20 4.06 -8.43
C PHE A 42 4.96 3.24 -8.78
N GLN A 43 4.12 3.76 -9.69
CA GLN A 43 2.88 3.10 -10.12
C GLN A 43 1.85 2.93 -8.99
N GLY A 44 1.82 3.86 -8.03
CA GLY A 44 0.73 3.89 -7.04
C GLY A 44 0.83 2.83 -5.95
N ILE A 45 2.06 2.48 -5.54
CA ILE A 45 2.29 1.50 -4.47
C ILE A 45 1.83 2.03 -3.10
N CYS A 46 1.57 1.09 -2.20
CA CYS A 46 1.11 1.37 -0.85
C CYS A 46 2.01 0.74 0.21
N ASP A 47 2.05 1.38 1.38
CA ASP A 47 2.60 0.87 2.62
C ASP A 47 1.48 0.63 3.63
N LYS A 48 1.72 -0.30 4.56
CA LYS A 48 0.97 -0.42 5.81
C LYS A 48 1.84 0.05 6.97
N ARG A 49 1.35 0.96 7.80
CA ARG A 49 2.11 1.59 8.91
C ARG A 49 1.38 1.45 10.23
N SER A 50 2.12 1.47 11.34
CA SER A 50 1.52 1.42 12.67
C SER A 50 0.79 2.72 13.00
N LEU A 51 -0.42 2.64 13.57
CA LEU A 51 -1.10 3.82 14.13
C LEU A 51 -0.44 4.32 15.41
N SER A 52 0.25 3.44 16.16
CA SER A 52 0.98 3.84 17.37
C SER A 52 2.28 4.58 17.06
N ASN A 53 2.88 4.32 15.89
CA ASN A 53 4.09 5.00 15.44
C ASN A 53 4.15 4.98 13.90
N ILE A 54 3.86 6.11 13.25
CA ILE A 54 3.79 6.21 11.78
C ILE A 54 5.13 5.94 11.06
N SER A 55 6.25 6.10 11.78
CA SER A 55 7.58 5.79 11.27
C SER A 55 7.82 4.28 11.15
N GLN A 56 7.04 3.47 11.88
CA GLN A 56 7.09 2.01 11.81
C GLN A 56 6.27 1.50 10.61
N ILE A 57 6.95 0.88 9.67
CA ILE A 57 6.35 0.21 8.51
C ILE A 57 6.05 -1.24 8.90
N LEU A 58 4.78 -1.62 8.81
CA LEU A 58 4.30 -2.98 9.07
C LEU A 58 4.37 -3.85 7.81
N TYR A 59 4.12 -3.26 6.65
CA TYR A 59 4.23 -3.92 5.36
C TYR A 59 4.62 -2.92 4.26
N ARG A 60 5.55 -3.34 3.40
CA ARG A 60 5.92 -2.66 2.16
C ARG A 60 6.36 -3.71 1.16
N THR A 61 5.93 -3.57 -0.09
CA THR A 61 6.43 -4.41 -1.17
C THR A 61 7.84 -3.98 -1.58
N SER A 62 8.78 -4.91 -1.60
CA SER A 62 10.16 -4.70 -2.06
C SER A 62 10.34 -4.90 -3.56
N ASN A 63 9.46 -5.68 -4.19
CA ASN A 63 9.45 -5.92 -5.63
C ASN A 63 7.99 -6.06 -6.10
N PRO A 64 7.29 -4.93 -6.32
CA PRO A 64 5.89 -4.95 -6.71
C PRO A 64 5.69 -5.57 -8.09
N VAL A 65 5.02 -6.73 -8.09
CA VAL A 65 4.40 -7.30 -9.30
C VAL A 65 3.12 -6.53 -9.64
N ASP A 66 2.55 -6.80 -10.82
CA ASP A 66 1.42 -6.03 -11.37
C ASP A 66 0.19 -5.97 -10.44
N THR A 67 0.03 -6.93 -9.53
CA THR A 67 -1.08 -6.95 -8.55
C THR A 67 -0.93 -5.95 -7.40
N GLN A 68 0.19 -5.21 -7.32
CA GLN A 68 0.52 -4.33 -6.20
C GLN A 68 0.57 -2.83 -6.59
N TYR A 69 0.10 -2.49 -7.79
CA TYR A 69 -0.13 -1.11 -8.25
C TYR A 69 -1.58 -0.72 -7.96
N VAL A 70 -1.80 0.01 -6.87
CA VAL A 70 -3.13 0.18 -6.28
C VAL A 70 -3.73 1.54 -6.60
N ALA A 71 -2.96 2.61 -6.44
CA ALA A 71 -3.44 3.98 -6.58
C ALA A 71 -3.12 4.59 -7.95
N ALA A 72 -3.82 5.66 -8.31
CA ALA A 72 -3.49 6.42 -9.51
C ALA A 72 -2.12 7.10 -9.36
N ASN A 73 -1.25 6.94 -10.35
CA ASN A 73 0.10 7.49 -10.37
C ASN A 73 0.17 8.95 -10.88
N ASP A 74 -0.95 9.53 -11.33
CA ASP A 74 -1.06 10.95 -11.70
C ASP A 74 -1.64 11.74 -10.51
N PRO A 75 -1.02 12.85 -10.08
CA PRO A 75 -1.54 13.69 -8.99
C PRO A 75 -2.97 14.20 -9.23
N ARG A 76 -3.39 14.38 -10.48
CA ARG A 76 -4.69 14.94 -10.88
C ARG A 76 -5.81 13.90 -10.98
N VAL A 77 -5.48 12.60 -10.94
CA VAL A 77 -6.46 11.51 -11.07
C VAL A 77 -6.80 10.98 -9.69
N SER A 78 -8.05 11.08 -9.25
CA SER A 78 -8.44 10.65 -7.90
C SER A 78 -8.33 9.14 -7.70
N THR A 79 -8.12 8.73 -6.45
CA THR A 79 -8.22 7.33 -6.00
C THR A 79 -9.12 7.31 -4.78
N VAL A 80 -10.06 6.37 -4.75
CA VAL A 80 -10.96 6.13 -3.61
C VAL A 80 -10.79 4.68 -3.15
N GLY A 81 -10.97 4.43 -1.85
CA GLY A 81 -10.82 3.10 -1.29
C GLY A 81 -11.72 2.92 -0.08
N VAL A 82 -12.17 1.69 0.13
CA VAL A 82 -12.99 1.27 1.25
C VAL A 82 -12.32 0.07 1.90
N VAL A 83 -12.11 0.13 3.21
CA VAL A 83 -11.64 -1.02 4.00
C VAL A 83 -12.86 -1.72 4.57
N ILE A 84 -13.01 -3.01 4.28
CA ILE A 84 -14.09 -3.84 4.83
C ILE A 84 -13.52 -5.01 5.62
N THR A 85 -14.13 -5.30 6.77
CA THR A 85 -13.82 -6.49 7.54
C THR A 85 -14.88 -7.54 7.24
N THR A 86 -14.52 -8.61 6.54
CA THR A 86 -15.42 -9.75 6.36
C THR A 86 -15.25 -10.69 7.55
N LYS A 87 -16.35 -11.08 8.20
CA LYS A 87 -16.34 -12.19 9.16
C LYS A 87 -16.21 -13.50 8.37
N GLY A 88 -15.00 -13.84 7.97
CA GLY A 88 -14.71 -15.15 7.38
C GLY A 88 -14.92 -16.24 8.44
N LYS A 89 -15.75 -17.25 8.15
CA LYS A 89 -15.60 -18.53 8.87
C LYS A 89 -14.16 -19.02 8.60
N PRO A 90 -13.45 -19.57 9.60
CA PRO A 90 -12.16 -20.20 9.33
C PRO A 90 -12.40 -21.28 8.28
N VAL A 91 -11.71 -21.18 7.14
CA VAL A 91 -11.61 -22.31 6.22
C VAL A 91 -10.76 -23.32 6.98
N ALA A 92 -11.42 -24.32 7.54
CA ALA A 92 -10.74 -25.49 8.07
C ALA A 92 -9.84 -26.03 6.96
N GLY A 93 -8.53 -26.13 7.26
CA GLY A 93 -7.58 -26.74 6.35
C GLY A 93 -8.06 -28.14 5.98
N GLY A 94 -8.36 -28.35 4.71
CA GLY A 94 -8.40 -29.68 4.13
C GLY A 94 -6.97 -30.06 3.76
N ALA A 95 -6.38 -30.94 4.55
CA ALA A 95 -5.29 -31.78 4.08
C ALA A 95 -5.93 -32.88 3.20
N ASP A 96 -5.49 -32.96 1.94
CA ASP A 96 -5.41 -34.17 1.12
C ASP A 96 -4.33 -33.95 0.06
#